data_AF-A0A7C3T419-F1
#
_entry.id   AF-A0A7C3T419-F1
#
_cell.length_a   1.000
_cell.length_b   1.000
_cell.length_c   1.000
_cell.angle_alpha   90.00
_cell.angle_beta   90.00
_cell.angle_gamma   90.00
#
_symmetry.space_group_name_H-M   'P 1'
#
loop_
_entity.id
_entity.type
_entity.pdbx_description
1 polymer ?
#
loop_
_entity_poly.entity_id
_entity_poly.type
_entity_poly.pdbx_seq_one_letter_code
_entity_poly.pdbx_strand_id
1 'polypeptide(L)'
;MDNNGMQIDGPCCEVVDLGDLAAKWRAFGWEVLEVDGHDVLQVCDALDAADGRDAPVMIIAHTVKGKGVSFMENNVDFHGKAPTPEETERALRELEESG
;
A
#
# COMPACT_ATOMS: atom_id res chain seq x y z
N MET A 1 3.73 5.99 -3.49
CA MET A 1 4.45 4.97 -2.72
C MET A 1 3.41 4.11 -2.02
N ASP A 2 3.47 2.79 -2.21
CA ASP A 2 2.68 1.84 -1.43
C ASP A 2 3.33 1.66 -0.05
N ASN A 3 2.66 2.14 1.00
CA ASN A 3 3.09 2.04 2.38
C ASN A 3 2.26 0.99 3.13
N ASN A 4 2.52 -0.28 2.84
CA ASN A 4 1.89 -1.42 3.50
C ASN A 4 2.66 -1.95 4.73
N GLY A 5 3.81 -1.35 5.05
CA GLY A 5 4.63 -1.70 6.21
C GLY A 5 5.36 -3.04 6.16
N MET A 6 5.35 -3.77 5.04
CA MET A 6 5.90 -5.13 4.92
C MET A 6 6.93 -5.26 3.80
N GLN A 7 8.01 -5.99 4.05
CA GLN A 7 9.01 -6.39 3.04
C GLN A 7 9.14 -7.92 2.94
N ILE A 8 10.18 -8.43 2.27
CA ILE A 8 10.38 -9.88 2.07
C ILE A 8 10.53 -10.60 3.42
N ASP A 9 11.38 -10.05 4.29
CA ASP A 9 11.82 -10.72 5.52
C ASP A 9 10.96 -10.37 6.75
N GLY A 10 9.84 -9.68 6.57
CA GLY A 10 8.93 -9.31 7.67
C GLY A 10 8.48 -7.84 7.64
N PRO A 11 7.96 -7.34 8.78
CA PRO A 11 7.60 -5.93 8.93
C PRO A 11 8.82 -5.03 8.70
N CYS A 12 8.63 -3.90 8.02
CA CYS A 12 9.70 -2.95 7.75
C CYS A 12 10.37 -2.48 9.06
N CYS A 13 9.59 -2.18 10.10
CA CYS A 13 10.11 -1.72 11.39
C CYS A 13 11.02 -2.73 12.12
N GLU A 14 10.93 -4.02 11.80
CA GLU A 14 11.77 -5.07 12.41
C GLU A 14 13.03 -5.36 11.58
N VAL A 15 12.96 -5.22 10.26
CA VAL A 15 14.06 -5.54 9.34
C VAL A 15 14.90 -4.30 9.01
N VAL A 16 14.29 -3.26 8.44
CA VAL A 16 14.91 -1.94 8.20
C VAL A 16 13.83 -0.88 8.33
N ASP A 17 13.83 -0.18 9.46
CA ASP A 17 12.82 0.84 9.75
C ASP A 17 12.92 2.01 8.77
N LEU A 18 11.79 2.32 8.14
CA LEU A 18 11.64 3.42 7.21
C LEU A 18 11.41 4.76 7.91
N GLY A 19 11.07 4.77 9.20
CA GLY A 19 10.80 5.98 9.97
C GLY A 19 9.76 6.88 9.30
N ASP A 20 9.92 8.20 9.48
CA ASP A 20 9.02 9.18 8.86
C ASP A 20 9.34 9.38 7.37
N LEU A 21 8.63 8.62 6.53
CA LEU A 21 8.76 8.69 5.07
C LEU A 21 8.35 10.07 4.53
N ALA A 22 7.31 10.69 5.10
CA ALA A 22 6.84 11.99 4.64
C ALA A 22 7.89 13.08 4.90
N ALA A 23 8.50 13.10 6.08
CA ALA A 23 9.59 14.02 6.40
C ALA A 23 10.81 13.80 5.48
N LYS A 24 11.17 12.55 5.18
CA LYS A 24 12.26 12.24 4.25
C LYS A 24 12.00 12.82 2.86
N TRP A 25 10.82 12.58 2.28
CA TRP A 25 10.47 13.12 0.96
C TRP A 25 10.44 14.66 0.95
N ARG A 26 9.85 15.29 1.98
CA ARG A 26 9.87 16.74 2.14
C ARG A 26 11.31 17.30 2.22
N ALA A 27 12.21 16.61 2.90
CA ALA A 27 13.63 17.00 2.97
C ALA A 27 14.34 16.96 1.62
N PHE A 28 13.87 16.13 0.68
CA PHE A 28 14.33 16.11 -0.72
C PHE A 28 13.60 17.12 -1.64
N GLY A 29 12.77 18.00 -1.08
CA GLY A 29 12.07 19.05 -1.83
C GLY A 29 10.78 18.59 -2.53
N TRP A 30 10.23 17.44 -2.15
CA TRP A 30 8.95 16.96 -2.69
C TRP A 30 7.78 17.51 -1.88
N GLU A 31 6.67 17.82 -2.55
CA GLU A 31 5.38 17.92 -1.89
C GLU A 31 4.91 16.51 -1.51
N VAL A 32 4.29 16.35 -0.35
CA VAL A 32 3.85 15.03 0.13
C VAL A 32 2.37 15.07 0.48
N LEU A 33 1.61 14.18 -0.15
CA LEU A 33 0.21 13.90 0.13
C LEU A 33 0.12 12.50 0.76
N GLU A 34 -0.75 12.33 1.76
CA GLU A 34 -0.99 11.04 2.40
C GLU A 34 -2.46 10.68 2.27
N VAL A 35 -2.73 9.43 1.89
CA VAL A 35 -4.09 8.93 1.63
C VAL A 35 -4.28 7.54 2.22
N ASP A 36 -5.53 7.20 2.55
CA ASP A 36 -5.92 5.80 2.61
C ASP A 36 -5.88 5.22 1.19
N GLY A 37 -4.98 4.28 0.92
CA GLY A 37 -4.81 3.71 -0.42
C GLY A 37 -5.95 2.79 -0.86
N HIS A 38 -6.90 2.47 0.04
CA HIS A 38 -8.11 1.71 -0.27
C HIS A 38 -9.35 2.59 -0.42
N ASP A 39 -9.21 3.91 -0.22
CA ASP A 39 -10.25 4.88 -0.50
C ASP A 39 -10.02 5.50 -1.89
N VAL A 40 -10.80 5.03 -2.87
CA VAL A 40 -10.68 5.47 -4.27
C VAL A 40 -10.87 6.99 -4.40
N LEU A 41 -11.76 7.60 -3.60
CA LEU A 41 -12.00 9.03 -3.69
C LEU A 41 -10.79 9.82 -3.18
N GLN A 42 -10.18 9.42 -2.06
CA GLN A 42 -8.96 10.06 -1.57
C GLN A 42 -7.80 9.92 -2.57
N VAL A 43 -7.66 8.76 -3.22
CA VAL A 43 -6.65 8.54 -4.25
C VAL A 43 -6.89 9.45 -5.45
N CYS A 44 -8.13 9.53 -5.94
CA CYS A 44 -8.49 10.44 -7.04
C CYS A 44 -8.23 11.90 -6.69
N ASP A 45 -8.68 12.36 -5.52
CA ASP A 45 -8.48 13.73 -5.06
C ASP A 45 -6.99 14.07 -4.93
N ALA A 46 -6.16 13.13 -4.47
CA ALA A 46 -4.72 13.35 -4.37
C ALA A 46 -4.02 13.37 -5.74
N LEU A 47 -4.49 12.57 -6.71
CA LEU A 47 -3.99 12.60 -8.08
C LEU A 47 -4.35 13.93 -8.76
N ASP A 48 -5.60 14.38 -8.62
CA ASP A 48 -6.06 15.67 -9.14
C ASP A 48 -5.30 16.83 -8.49
N ALA A 49 -5.06 16.77 -7.18
CA ALA A 49 -4.29 17.78 -6.46
C ALA A 49 -2.80 17.83 -6.87
N ALA A 50 -2.26 16.70 -7.33
CA ALA A 50 -0.87 16.58 -7.80
C ALA A 50 -0.69 17.04 -9.25
N ASP A 51 -1.76 17.08 -10.05
CA ASP A 51 -1.71 17.52 -11.44
C ASP A 51 -1.35 19.01 -11.56
N GLY A 52 -0.55 19.35 -12.57
CA GLY A 52 -0.14 20.73 -12.84
C GLY A 52 0.77 21.39 -11.81
N ARG A 53 1.36 20.64 -10.87
CA ARG A 53 2.30 21.16 -9.86
C ARG A 53 3.69 21.44 -10.44
N ASP A 54 4.31 22.54 -10.00
CA ASP A 54 5.67 22.92 -10.39
C ASP A 54 6.75 22.06 -9.71
N ALA A 55 6.43 21.46 -8.55
CA ALA A 55 7.31 20.60 -7.77
C ALA A 55 6.85 19.13 -7.84
N PRO A 56 7.77 18.15 -7.69
CA PRO A 56 7.38 16.75 -7.69
C PRO A 56 6.55 16.42 -6.46
N VAL A 57 5.50 15.62 -6.65
CA VAL A 57 4.56 15.21 -5.60
C VAL A 57 4.72 13.73 -5.29
N MET A 58 4.90 13.41 -4.01
CA MET A 58 4.89 12.04 -3.49
C MET A 58 3.55 11.78 -2.80
N ILE A 59 2.74 10.93 -3.41
CA ILE A 59 1.52 10.40 -2.76
C ILE A 59 1.93 9.14 -1.99
N ILE A 60 1.87 9.19 -0.67
CA ILE A 60 2.06 8.05 0.22
C ILE A 60 0.68 7.44 0.46
N ALA A 61 0.44 6.26 -0.12
CA ALA A 61 -0.78 5.51 0.06
C ALA A 61 -0.58 4.51 1.19
N HIS A 62 -1.30 4.65 2.30
CA HIS A 62 -1.30 3.69 3.39
C HIS A 62 -2.19 2.51 2.99
N THR A 63 -1.61 1.32 2.83
CA THR A 63 -2.34 0.16 2.33
C THR A 63 -2.19 -1.06 3.25
N VAL A 64 -2.86 -2.14 2.89
CA VAL A 64 -2.82 -3.44 3.57
C VAL A 64 -2.33 -4.42 2.52
N LYS A 65 -1.17 -5.04 2.76
CA LYS A 65 -0.61 -6.03 1.84
C LYS A 65 -1.57 -7.22 1.78
N GLY A 66 -2.00 -7.61 0.59
CA GLY A 66 -2.99 -8.69 0.42
C GLY A 66 -4.44 -8.28 0.68
N LYS A 67 -4.76 -6.96 0.66
CA LYS A 67 -6.12 -6.43 0.88
C LYS A 67 -7.19 -7.22 0.11
N GLY A 68 -8.29 -7.53 0.80
CA GLY A 68 -9.46 -8.18 0.21
C GLY A 68 -9.43 -9.70 0.23
N VAL A 69 -8.33 -10.30 0.68
CA VAL A 69 -8.22 -11.74 0.92
C VAL A 69 -7.71 -11.96 2.34
N SER A 70 -8.61 -12.40 3.22
CA SER A 70 -8.45 -12.44 4.67
C SER A 70 -7.18 -13.14 5.15
N PHE A 71 -6.76 -14.22 4.48
CA PHE A 71 -5.58 -15.00 4.84
C PHE A 71 -4.27 -14.46 4.22
N MET A 72 -4.37 -13.53 3.27
CA MET A 72 -3.23 -12.82 2.68
C MET A 72 -2.99 -11.46 3.34
N GLU A 73 -4.01 -10.86 3.97
CA GLU A 73 -3.89 -9.56 4.64
C GLU A 73 -2.80 -9.58 5.72
N ASN A 74 -1.82 -8.67 5.59
CA ASN A 74 -0.67 -8.52 6.48
C ASN A 74 0.17 -9.80 6.64
N ASN A 75 0.14 -10.69 5.65
CA ASN A 75 0.88 -11.95 5.68
C ASN A 75 2.11 -11.91 4.76
N VAL A 76 3.30 -12.00 5.36
CA VAL A 76 4.57 -11.93 4.61
C VAL A 76 4.76 -13.13 3.67
N ASP A 77 4.19 -14.29 3.98
CA ASP A 77 4.33 -15.50 3.17
C ASP A 77 3.80 -15.27 1.75
N PHE A 78 2.75 -14.46 1.61
CA PHE A 78 2.13 -14.12 0.33
C PHE A 78 2.83 -12.96 -0.39
N HIS A 79 4.03 -12.55 0.04
CA HIS A 79 4.82 -11.57 -0.70
C HIS A 79 5.27 -12.08 -2.07
N GLY A 80 5.64 -13.35 -2.16
CA GLY A 80 6.11 -13.99 -3.41
C GLY A 80 5.60 -15.41 -3.61
N LYS A 81 4.80 -15.95 -2.69
CA LYS A 81 4.20 -17.28 -2.78
C LYS A 81 2.92 -17.23 -3.62
N ALA A 82 2.84 -18.10 -4.62
CA ALA A 82 1.58 -18.33 -5.34
C ALA A 82 0.59 -19.10 -4.44
N PRO A 83 -0.69 -18.72 -4.41
CA PRO A 83 -1.72 -19.49 -3.70
C PRO A 83 -1.88 -20.90 -4.29
N THR A 84 -2.26 -21.86 -3.46
CA THR A 84 -2.70 -23.18 -3.96
C THR A 84 -4.04 -23.07 -4.71
N PRO A 85 -4.47 -24.10 -5.47
CA PRO A 85 -5.79 -24.09 -6.10
C PRO A 85 -6.95 -23.84 -5.11
N GLU A 86 -6.87 -24.43 -3.91
CA GLU A 86 -7.88 -24.25 -2.86
C GLU A 86 -7.85 -22.83 -2.26
N GLU A 87 -6.65 -22.29 -2.01
CA GLU A 87 -6.47 -20.89 -1.56
C GLU A 87 -6.99 -19.92 -2.62
N THR A 88 -6.77 -20.20 -3.91
CA THR A 88 -7.27 -19.39 -5.03
C THR A 88 -8.79 -19.37 -5.06
N GLU A 89 -9.44 -20.53 -4.97
CA GLU A 89 -10.90 -20.63 -4.97
C GLU A 89 -11.51 -19.90 -3.76
N ARG A 90 -10.87 -19.99 -2.59
CA ARG A 90 -11.27 -19.21 -1.40
C ARG A 90 -11.11 -17.71 -1.62
N ALA A 91 -9.96 -17.27 -2.13
CA ALA A 91 -9.69 -15.85 -2.38
C ALA A 91 -10.70 -15.23 -3.35
N LEU A 92 -11.05 -15.93 -4.44
CA LEU A 92 -12.05 -15.46 -5.40
C LEU A 92 -13.44 -15.30 -4.77
N ARG A 93 -13.86 -16.26 -3.93
CA ARG A 93 -15.11 -16.15 -3.17
C ARG A 93 -15.12 -14.92 -2.25
N GLU A 94 -14.05 -14.72 -1.49
CA GLU A 94 -13.93 -13.56 -0.58
C GLU A 94 -14.00 -12.22 -1.33
N LEU A 95 -13.41 -12.14 -2.53
CA LEU A 95 -13.46 -10.94 -3.37
C LEU A 95 -14.86 -10.68 -3.95
N GLU A 96 -15.60 -11.73 -4.33
CA GLU A 96 -16.98 -11.59 -4.80
C GLU A 96 -17.94 -11.14 -3.70
N GLU A 97 -17.73 -11.58 -2.46
CA GLU A 97 -18.56 -11.20 -1.30
C GLU A 97 -18.28 -9.77 -0.80
N SER A 98 -17.10 -9.23 -1.14
CA SER A 98 -16.62 -7.93 -0.67
C SER A 98 -16.87 -6.76 -1.63
N GLY A 99 -17.36 -7.04 -2.85
CA GLY A 99 -17.69 -6.04 -3.89
C GLY A 99 -19.16 -5.64 -3.89
#